data_AF-A0A956CHD8-F1
#
_entry.id   AF-A0A956CHD8-F1
#
_cell.length_a   1.000
_cell.length_b   1.000
_cell.length_c   1.000
_cell.angle_alpha   90.00
_cell.angle_beta   90.00
_cell.angle_gamma   90.00
#
_symmetry.space_group_name_H-M   'P 1'
#
loop_
_entity.id
_entity.type
_entity.pdbx_description
1 polymer ?
#
loop_
_entity_poly.entity_id
_entity_poly.type
_entity_poly.pdbx_seq_one_letter_code
_entity_poly.pdbx_strand_id
1 'polypeptide(L)'
;MPRSRLSPERMLDIRKSELDESGNRVLGISMPGLKQAPERIAAALSLSEPLSYEWVVTNGEHEKRGTIDPKRPTIRLSFRRDQDPEGAWLLQVLARSGDKQKELWRQYLFVQCALRRSQAEIAEIAERYAPIFLFSAKEKYFPVSLKTLLRAPAIKNADERLKIKTVFGKEAIPLAELGKFMRYNGHSEYLLDFNVFSMKRSVFATLGGDPHDAVIYYSYLEDPDSDRFFITYHQIYAYDTKTGLARITNIGPHVFDRESMILVFEGSERPSSMIISGHLENQTIAFLKNLKRWSQGRLRVPFDDPRTLKLGDHAVIAVGEGSHALYPTSGEYQLSLLREIAGHVDGTLLRGRGQRHDILPEQVLLPPALRSQRVPTYRLNAFGLDHLTSRIHKDPEGRDPYRAFLVFSGYWVDVAGTQNARFPPFTRNLTEIGDWVDGAFEWLWDDVPDEYHDNNGLILEFLRENTEDF
;
A
#
# COMPACT_ATOMS: atom_id res chain seq x y z
N MET A 1 -26.31 25.79 22.15
CA MET A 1 -25.42 24.60 22.16
C MET A 1 -23.99 25.08 22.00
N PRO A 2 -23.04 24.68 22.87
CA PRO A 2 -21.64 25.06 22.68
C PRO A 2 -21.15 24.42 21.38
N ARG A 3 -20.51 25.24 20.52
CA ARG A 3 -19.85 24.79 19.29
C ARG A 3 -19.00 23.57 19.63
N SER A 4 -19.37 22.41 19.10
CA SER A 4 -18.63 21.16 19.28
C SER A 4 -17.16 21.45 18.96
N ARG A 5 -16.28 21.31 19.97
CA ARG A 5 -14.83 21.38 19.75
C ARG A 5 -14.53 20.46 18.57
N LEU A 6 -13.83 20.99 17.57
CA LEU A 6 -13.46 20.27 16.36
C LEU A 6 -12.52 19.13 16.77
N SER A 7 -13.11 18.00 17.11
CA SER A 7 -12.45 16.71 17.02
C SER A 7 -12.05 16.49 15.57
N PRO A 8 -10.85 16.00 15.32
CA PRO A 8 -9.92 15.44 16.29
C PRO A 8 -8.79 16.41 16.66
N GLU A 9 -8.54 16.56 17.96
CA GLU A 9 -7.30 17.15 18.48
C GLU A 9 -6.10 16.41 17.86
N ARG A 10 -4.99 17.11 17.60
CA ARG A 10 -3.80 16.45 17.02
C ARG A 10 -3.10 15.67 18.12
N MET A 11 -3.11 14.35 18.06
CA MET A 11 -2.38 13.56 19.03
C MET A 11 -0.89 13.56 18.73
N LEU A 12 -0.48 13.26 17.50
CA LEU A 12 0.92 13.09 17.09
C LEU A 12 1.24 13.90 15.84
N ASP A 13 2.44 14.50 15.77
CA ASP A 13 2.97 15.22 14.60
C ASP A 13 4.42 14.77 14.40
N ILE A 14 4.67 13.93 13.38
CA ILE A 14 6.02 13.63 12.92
C ILE A 14 6.51 14.85 12.17
N ARG A 15 7.27 15.71 12.88
CA ARG A 15 7.71 17.01 12.39
C ARG A 15 8.89 16.90 11.43
N LYS A 16 9.75 15.91 11.66
CA LYS A 16 11.00 15.74 10.95
C LYS A 16 11.35 14.25 10.87
N SER A 17 11.78 13.82 9.69
CA SER A 17 12.48 12.57 9.44
C SER A 17 13.70 12.93 8.60
N GLU A 18 14.89 12.77 9.15
CA GLU A 18 16.14 13.15 8.50
C GLU A 18 17.27 12.19 8.81
N LEU A 19 18.32 12.23 8.00
CA LEU A 19 19.58 11.59 8.30
C LEU A 19 20.49 12.60 9.00
N ASP A 20 21.22 12.17 10.03
CA ASP A 20 22.34 12.93 10.55
C ASP A 20 23.60 12.74 9.67
N GLU A 21 24.70 13.43 10.03
CA GLU A 21 25.96 13.37 9.29
C GLU A 21 26.57 11.96 9.22
N SER A 22 26.18 11.06 10.13
CA SER A 22 26.63 9.67 10.16
C SER A 22 25.68 8.72 9.40
N GLY A 23 24.64 9.25 8.76
CA GLY A 23 23.64 8.46 8.05
C GLY A 23 22.65 7.74 8.98
N ASN A 24 22.56 8.13 10.25
CA ASN A 24 21.58 7.61 11.19
C ASN A 24 20.25 8.32 10.99
N ARG A 25 19.14 7.58 11.16
CA ARG A 25 17.81 8.17 11.09
C ARG A 25 17.45 8.89 12.39
N VAL A 26 17.05 10.15 12.29
CA VAL A 26 16.53 10.95 13.42
C VAL A 26 15.08 11.33 13.15
N LEU A 27 14.19 10.96 14.07
CA LEU A 27 12.77 11.33 14.05
C LEU A 27 12.47 12.35 15.14
N GLY A 28 11.85 13.47 14.74
CA GLY A 28 11.32 14.49 15.64
C GLY A 28 9.81 14.40 15.72
N ILE A 29 9.28 13.95 16.86
CA ILE A 29 7.86 13.74 17.07
C ILE A 29 7.36 14.74 18.11
N SER A 30 6.24 15.40 17.84
CA SER A 30 5.52 16.20 18.82
C SER A 30 4.19 15.56 19.15
N MET A 31 3.80 15.64 20.42
CA MET A 31 2.54 15.10 20.91
C MET A 31 1.64 16.21 21.48
N PRO A 32 1.12 17.12 20.63
CA PRO A 32 0.41 18.31 21.09
C PRO A 32 -0.84 18.00 21.93
N GLY A 33 -1.49 16.86 21.71
CA GLY A 33 -2.64 16.40 22.51
C GLY A 33 -2.33 16.30 24.01
N LEU A 34 -1.11 15.91 24.39
CA LEU A 34 -0.71 15.79 25.81
C LEU A 34 -0.76 17.13 26.54
N LYS A 35 -0.48 18.22 25.82
CA LYS A 35 -0.53 19.59 26.35
C LYS A 35 -1.91 20.21 26.23
N GLN A 36 -2.64 19.90 25.16
CA GLN A 36 -3.91 20.54 24.82
C GLN A 36 -5.09 20.00 25.63
N ALA A 37 -5.03 18.74 26.06
CA ALA A 37 -6.15 18.10 26.74
C ALA A 37 -5.73 17.06 27.82
N PRO A 38 -4.87 17.43 28.79
CA PRO A 38 -4.41 16.49 29.83
C PRO A 38 -5.58 15.92 30.67
N GLU A 39 -6.57 16.74 31.01
CA GLU A 39 -7.76 16.32 31.77
C GLU A 39 -8.59 15.27 31.02
N ARG A 40 -8.73 15.42 29.68
CA ARG A 40 -9.46 14.45 28.85
C ARG A 40 -8.71 13.14 28.76
N ILE A 41 -7.38 13.19 28.69
CA ILE A 41 -6.52 12.01 28.72
C ILE A 41 -6.66 11.29 30.07
N ALA A 42 -6.56 12.01 31.18
CA ALA A 42 -6.72 11.47 32.52
C ALA A 42 -8.09 10.78 32.67
N ALA A 43 -9.17 11.46 32.25
CA ALA A 43 -10.52 10.90 32.27
C ALA A 43 -10.65 9.64 31.37
N ALA A 44 -10.15 9.69 30.14
CA ALA A 44 -10.21 8.56 29.20
C ALA A 44 -9.47 7.32 29.72
N LEU A 45 -8.37 7.53 30.45
CA LEU A 45 -7.55 6.46 31.04
C LEU A 45 -7.96 6.08 32.46
N SER A 46 -8.96 6.75 33.05
CA SER A 46 -9.34 6.60 34.47
C SER A 46 -8.14 6.82 35.42
N LEU A 47 -7.35 7.85 35.14
CA LEU A 47 -6.20 8.31 35.92
C LEU A 47 -6.50 9.67 36.57
N SER A 48 -5.79 9.99 37.65
CA SER A 48 -5.81 11.31 38.30
C SER A 48 -4.70 12.20 37.74
N GLU A 49 -4.85 13.52 37.81
CA GLU A 49 -3.75 14.45 37.57
C GLU A 49 -2.84 14.60 38.81
N PRO A 50 -1.57 15.02 38.65
CA PRO A 50 -0.87 15.28 37.40
C PRO A 50 -0.41 14.00 36.69
N LEU A 51 -0.37 14.03 35.36
CA LEU A 51 0.15 12.93 34.55
C LEU A 51 1.64 13.12 34.23
N SER A 52 2.41 12.03 34.32
CA SER A 52 3.72 11.91 33.69
C SER A 52 3.66 10.94 32.52
N TYR A 53 4.57 11.09 31.56
CA TYR A 53 4.53 10.31 30.33
C TYR A 53 5.88 9.68 30.02
N GLU A 54 5.84 8.46 29.54
CA GLU A 54 6.99 7.69 29.06
C GLU A 54 6.72 7.22 27.64
N TRP A 55 7.79 7.03 26.88
CA TRP A 55 7.72 6.39 25.58
C TRP A 55 8.61 5.15 25.55
N VAL A 56 8.16 4.17 24.79
CA VAL A 56 8.89 2.95 24.44
C VAL A 56 8.80 2.81 22.93
N VAL A 57 9.91 2.52 22.26
CA VAL A 57 9.91 2.17 20.85
C VAL A 57 10.62 0.83 20.67
N THR A 58 9.97 -0.10 19.98
CA THR A 58 10.47 -1.48 19.83
C THR A 58 10.12 -2.07 18.48
N ASN A 59 10.95 -2.98 17.98
CA ASN A 59 10.65 -3.85 16.84
C ASN A 59 10.50 -5.33 17.27
N GLY A 60 10.40 -5.61 18.59
CA GLY A 60 10.34 -6.96 19.17
C GLY A 60 11.66 -7.42 19.77
N GLU A 61 12.78 -7.17 19.10
CA GLU A 61 14.12 -7.58 19.54
C GLU A 61 14.91 -6.44 20.20
N HIS A 62 14.73 -5.23 19.68
CA HIS A 62 15.37 -4.02 20.17
C HIS A 62 14.34 -3.11 20.84
N GLU A 63 14.81 -2.35 21.81
CA GLU A 63 13.95 -1.44 22.56
C GLU A 63 14.71 -0.18 22.97
N LYS A 64 14.04 0.98 22.86
CA LYS A 64 14.51 2.25 23.42
C LYS A 64 13.39 2.88 24.24
N ARG A 65 13.77 3.59 25.30
CA ARG A 65 12.81 4.23 26.22
C ARG A 65 13.23 5.65 26.58
N GLY A 66 12.26 6.45 27.01
CA GLY A 66 12.51 7.74 27.61
C GLY A 66 11.26 8.36 28.21
N THR A 67 11.39 9.58 28.70
CA THR A 67 10.30 10.37 29.28
C THR A 67 9.85 11.48 28.33
N ILE A 68 8.63 11.98 28.51
CA ILE A 68 8.10 13.12 27.77
C ILE A 68 7.79 14.24 28.76
N ASP A 69 8.40 15.42 28.56
CA ASP A 69 8.04 16.63 29.32
C ASP A 69 6.61 17.08 28.95
N PRO A 70 5.64 17.08 29.88
CA PRO A 70 4.27 17.53 29.60
C PRO A 70 4.18 18.98 29.11
N LYS A 71 5.13 19.85 29.48
CA LYS A 71 5.15 21.27 29.06
C LYS A 71 5.62 21.43 27.62
N ARG A 72 6.46 20.50 27.15
CA ARG A 72 7.03 20.43 25.81
C ARG A 72 7.00 18.98 25.31
N PRO A 73 5.81 18.46 24.96
CA PRO A 73 5.64 17.04 24.69
C PRO A 73 6.24 16.68 23.33
N THR A 74 7.55 16.42 23.33
CA THR A 74 8.34 16.07 22.16
C THR A 74 9.20 14.85 22.44
N ILE A 75 9.32 13.98 21.44
CA ILE A 75 10.17 12.80 21.44
C ILE A 75 11.20 12.98 20.33
N ARG A 76 12.47 12.74 20.64
CA ARG A 76 13.54 12.64 19.65
C ARG A 76 14.03 11.20 19.65
N LEU A 77 13.81 10.50 18.55
CA LEU A 77 14.30 9.13 18.35
C LEU A 77 15.49 9.18 17.40
N SER A 78 16.50 8.37 17.66
CA SER A 78 17.67 8.19 16.80
C SER A 78 17.88 6.69 16.59
N PHE A 79 18.07 6.29 15.35
CA PHE A 79 18.30 4.92 14.91
C PHE A 79 19.61 4.88 14.13
N ARG A 80 20.53 4.05 14.62
CA ARG A 80 21.88 3.92 14.08
C ARG A 80 21.91 2.85 13.02
N ARG A 81 22.56 3.17 11.90
CA ARG A 81 22.64 2.28 10.73
C ARG A 81 23.28 0.92 11.05
N ASP A 82 24.26 0.90 11.94
CA ASP A 82 25.06 -0.27 12.29
C ASP A 82 24.45 -1.13 13.42
N GLN A 83 23.38 -0.67 14.07
CA GLN A 83 22.89 -1.25 15.33
C GLN A 83 21.38 -1.41 15.42
N ASP A 84 20.62 -0.59 14.68
CA ASP A 84 19.17 -0.62 14.71
C ASP A 84 18.67 -1.12 13.35
N PRO A 85 17.86 -2.19 13.32
CA PRO A 85 17.29 -2.69 12.08
C PRO A 85 16.34 -1.69 11.43
N GLU A 86 16.30 -1.72 10.10
CA GLU A 86 15.34 -0.98 9.29
C GLU A 86 13.95 -1.62 9.33
N GLY A 87 12.92 -0.87 8.93
CA GLY A 87 11.54 -1.35 8.87
C GLY A 87 10.63 -0.67 9.89
N ALA A 88 9.57 -1.37 10.32
CA ALA A 88 8.60 -0.78 11.23
C ALA A 88 8.97 -0.97 12.70
N TRP A 89 8.89 0.13 13.44
CA TRP A 89 9.04 0.19 14.88
C TRP A 89 7.73 0.63 15.52
N LEU A 90 7.34 0.00 16.62
CA LEU A 90 6.15 0.32 17.38
C LEU A 90 6.49 1.33 18.48
N LEU A 91 6.03 2.57 18.33
CA LEU A 91 6.06 3.58 19.38
C LEU A 91 4.85 3.43 20.29
N GLN A 92 5.08 3.23 21.58
CA GLN A 92 4.11 3.28 22.66
C GLN A 92 4.34 4.51 23.53
N VAL A 93 3.26 5.17 23.95
CA VAL A 93 3.27 6.23 24.95
C VAL A 93 2.43 5.80 26.12
N LEU A 94 3.04 5.83 27.31
CA LEU A 94 2.45 5.41 28.57
C LEU A 94 2.18 6.64 29.42
N ALA A 95 0.98 6.74 29.99
CA ALA A 95 0.63 7.76 30.97
C ALA A 95 0.66 7.16 32.39
N ARG A 96 1.18 7.91 33.35
CA ARG A 96 1.29 7.52 34.76
C ARG A 96 0.63 8.53 35.68
N SER A 97 0.01 8.01 36.75
CA SER A 97 -0.54 8.78 37.87
C SER A 97 -0.40 7.98 39.16
N GLY A 98 0.48 8.41 40.06
CA GLY A 98 0.92 7.58 41.19
C GLY A 98 1.44 6.23 40.70
N ASP A 99 0.95 5.14 41.27
CA ASP A 99 1.35 3.77 40.92
C ASP A 99 0.61 3.20 39.69
N LYS A 100 -0.34 3.95 39.12
CA LYS A 100 -1.12 3.50 37.95
C LYS A 100 -0.42 3.89 36.66
N GLN A 101 -0.25 2.93 35.76
CA GLN A 101 0.23 3.14 34.40
C GLN A 101 -0.79 2.60 33.38
N LYS A 102 -1.03 3.37 32.31
CA LYS A 102 -1.89 2.97 31.18
C LYS A 102 -1.25 3.35 29.86
N GLU A 103 -1.44 2.51 28.84
CA GLU A 103 -1.10 2.88 27.46
C GLU A 103 -2.05 3.98 26.98
N LEU A 104 -1.48 5.09 26.53
CA LEU A 104 -2.21 6.21 25.96
C LEU A 104 -2.23 6.14 24.43
N TRP A 105 -1.10 5.81 23.82
CA TRP A 105 -0.95 5.87 22.38
C TRP A 105 -0.05 4.76 21.88
N ARG A 106 -0.37 4.21 20.71
CA ARG A 106 0.49 3.24 20.04
C ARG A 106 0.45 3.39 18.53
N GLN A 107 1.60 3.60 17.90
CA GLN A 107 1.73 3.88 16.48
C GLN A 107 2.98 3.22 15.89
N TYR A 108 2.85 2.64 14.70
CA TYR A 108 4.02 2.23 13.92
C TYR A 108 4.71 3.45 13.29
N LEU A 109 6.03 3.40 13.29
CA LEU A 109 6.97 4.33 12.67
C LEU A 109 7.79 3.54 11.66
N PHE A 110 8.00 4.09 10.48
CA PHE A 110 8.90 3.47 9.51
C PHE A 110 10.29 4.08 9.65
N VAL A 111 11.31 3.24 9.75
CA VAL A 111 12.70 3.63 9.94
C VAL A 111 13.51 3.07 8.79
N GLN A 112 14.19 3.95 8.07
CA GLN A 112 15.15 3.60 7.02
C GLN A 112 16.35 4.52 7.19
N CYS A 113 17.54 3.95 7.37
CA CYS A 113 18.78 4.69 7.53
C CYS A 113 19.31 5.12 6.16
N ALA A 114 20.56 5.57 6.09
CA ALA A 114 21.20 5.84 4.81
C ALA A 114 21.29 4.54 3.98
N LEU A 115 20.69 4.58 2.80
CA LEU A 115 20.69 3.49 1.82
C LEU A 115 22.09 3.32 1.21
N ARG A 116 22.41 2.11 0.73
CA ARG A 116 23.64 1.86 -0.04
C ARG A 116 23.57 2.54 -1.41
N ARG A 117 22.37 2.65 -1.98
CA ARG A 117 22.11 3.33 -3.26
C ARG A 117 21.57 4.73 -3.06
N SER A 118 21.95 5.63 -3.96
CA SER A 118 21.38 6.97 -4.04
C SER A 118 19.93 6.92 -4.55
N GLN A 119 19.16 7.96 -4.25
CA GLN A 119 17.78 8.07 -4.73
C GLN A 119 17.69 8.10 -6.27
N ALA A 120 18.71 8.64 -6.95
CA ALA A 120 18.77 8.67 -8.41
C ALA A 120 18.95 7.26 -9.00
N GLU A 121 19.87 6.47 -8.45
CA GLU A 121 20.08 5.07 -8.87
C GLU A 121 18.83 4.23 -8.61
N ILE A 122 18.18 4.41 -7.46
CA ILE A 122 16.93 3.71 -7.13
C ILE A 122 15.83 4.09 -8.13
N ALA A 123 15.69 5.37 -8.45
CA ALA A 123 14.70 5.84 -9.42
C ALA A 123 14.97 5.26 -10.83
N GLU A 124 16.22 5.23 -11.26
CA GLU A 124 16.62 4.65 -12.55
C GLU A 124 16.26 3.16 -12.62
N ILE A 125 16.59 2.37 -11.60
CA ILE A 125 16.24 0.95 -11.54
C ILE A 125 14.71 0.77 -11.53
N ALA A 126 14.01 1.58 -10.73
CA ALA A 126 12.56 1.53 -10.63
C ALA A 126 11.88 1.86 -11.97
N GLU A 127 12.38 2.83 -12.73
CA GLU A 127 11.88 3.18 -14.07
C GLU A 127 12.20 2.10 -15.11
N ARG A 128 13.43 1.57 -15.10
CA ARG A 128 13.91 0.55 -16.05
C ARG A 128 13.08 -0.73 -16.00
N TYR A 129 12.68 -1.17 -14.81
CA TYR A 129 11.92 -2.41 -14.63
C TYR A 129 10.44 -2.21 -14.28
N ALA A 130 9.93 -0.97 -14.44
CA ALA A 130 8.55 -0.65 -14.12
C ALA A 130 7.57 -1.53 -14.93
N PRO A 131 6.56 -2.15 -14.29
CA PRO A 131 5.68 -3.11 -14.96
C PRO A 131 4.69 -2.43 -15.92
N ILE A 132 4.23 -3.18 -16.92
CA ILE A 132 3.05 -2.90 -17.72
C ILE A 132 1.86 -3.57 -17.04
N PHE A 133 0.76 -2.85 -16.83
CA PHE A 133 -0.46 -3.43 -16.26
C PHE A 133 -1.50 -3.66 -17.35
N LEU A 134 -2.06 -4.88 -17.40
CA LEU A 134 -3.08 -5.29 -18.35
C LEU A 134 -4.38 -5.61 -17.61
N PHE A 135 -5.42 -4.83 -17.89
CA PHE A 135 -6.74 -4.90 -17.28
C PHE A 135 -7.76 -5.62 -18.18
N SER A 136 -8.85 -6.08 -17.60
CA SER A 136 -10.02 -6.55 -18.37
C SER A 136 -10.67 -5.38 -19.10
N ALA A 137 -11.28 -5.63 -20.27
CA ALA A 137 -12.03 -4.63 -21.03
C ALA A 137 -13.26 -4.09 -20.27
N LYS A 138 -13.64 -4.75 -19.17
CA LYS A 138 -14.73 -4.33 -18.29
C LYS A 138 -14.27 -3.59 -17.04
N GLU A 139 -12.96 -3.43 -16.86
CA GLU A 139 -12.43 -2.72 -15.71
C GLU A 139 -12.89 -1.25 -15.72
N LYS A 140 -13.19 -0.74 -14.53
CA LYS A 140 -13.63 0.64 -14.33
C LYS A 140 -12.77 1.38 -13.32
N TYR A 141 -11.96 0.65 -12.54
CA TYR A 141 -11.18 1.18 -11.45
C TYR A 141 -9.69 1.06 -11.78
N PHE A 142 -9.03 2.21 -11.89
CA PHE A 142 -7.61 2.34 -12.20
C PHE A 142 -6.85 2.93 -11.01
N PRO A 143 -5.53 2.69 -10.90
CA PRO A 143 -4.72 3.20 -9.80
C PRO A 143 -4.78 4.73 -9.69
N VAL A 144 -5.01 5.25 -8.49
CA VAL A 144 -5.15 6.68 -8.20
C VAL A 144 -4.04 7.20 -7.30
N SER A 145 -3.82 8.52 -7.33
CA SER A 145 -2.89 9.16 -6.42
C SER A 145 -3.41 9.23 -4.97
N LEU A 146 -2.50 9.29 -3.98
CA LEU A 146 -2.82 9.58 -2.58
C LEU A 146 -3.60 10.89 -2.41
N LYS A 147 -3.31 11.89 -3.27
CA LYS A 147 -4.07 13.13 -3.36
C LYS A 147 -5.51 12.88 -3.78
N THR A 148 -5.72 12.15 -4.86
CA THR A 148 -7.06 11.83 -5.38
C THR A 148 -7.86 11.12 -4.30
N LEU A 149 -7.26 10.13 -3.66
CA LEU A 149 -7.87 9.30 -2.63
C LEU A 149 -8.46 10.12 -1.48
N LEU A 150 -7.74 11.13 -0.97
CA LEU A 150 -8.13 11.84 0.26
C LEU A 150 -8.47 13.32 0.06
N ARG A 151 -8.33 13.85 -1.17
CA ARG A 151 -8.59 15.27 -1.50
C ARG A 151 -9.28 15.50 -2.84
N ALA A 152 -9.81 14.47 -3.50
CA ALA A 152 -10.68 14.69 -4.65
C ALA A 152 -11.85 15.62 -4.28
N PRO A 153 -12.37 16.43 -5.23
CA PRO A 153 -13.51 17.31 -4.98
C PRO A 153 -14.72 16.58 -4.37
N ALA A 154 -15.00 15.36 -4.83
CA ALA A 154 -16.06 14.52 -4.30
C ALA A 154 -15.89 14.27 -2.79
N ILE A 155 -14.67 13.99 -2.33
CA ILE A 155 -14.34 13.79 -0.90
C ILE A 155 -14.46 15.08 -0.10
N LYS A 156 -14.02 16.21 -0.67
CA LYS A 156 -14.09 17.51 0.02
C LYS A 156 -15.52 18.01 0.22
N ASN A 157 -16.40 17.66 -0.71
CA ASN A 157 -17.80 18.09 -0.72
C ASN A 157 -18.73 17.04 -0.09
N ALA A 158 -18.20 15.91 0.37
CA ALA A 158 -18.97 14.87 1.02
C ALA A 158 -19.38 15.30 2.44
N ASP A 159 -20.68 15.18 2.73
CA ASP A 159 -21.24 15.39 4.07
C ASP A 159 -21.06 14.16 4.98
N GLU A 160 -20.52 13.07 4.44
CA GLU A 160 -20.34 11.81 5.15
C GLU A 160 -19.33 11.95 6.31
N ARG A 161 -19.56 11.12 7.34
CA ARG A 161 -18.70 11.06 8.51
C ARG A 161 -18.33 9.62 8.84
N LEU A 162 -17.04 9.37 9.00
CA LEU A 162 -16.48 8.09 9.39
C LEU A 162 -16.48 7.97 10.92
N LYS A 163 -17.06 6.90 11.47
CA LYS A 163 -17.04 6.64 12.91
C LYS A 163 -15.78 5.86 13.26
N ILE A 164 -14.92 6.42 14.11
CA ILE A 164 -13.64 5.83 14.50
C ILE A 164 -13.60 5.72 16.02
N LYS A 165 -13.19 4.55 16.54
CA LYS A 165 -12.91 4.38 17.97
C LYS A 165 -11.50 4.93 18.25
N THR A 166 -11.44 6.13 18.80
CA THR A 166 -10.20 6.80 19.21
C THR A 166 -9.88 6.52 20.68
N VAL A 167 -8.71 7.00 21.13
CA VAL A 167 -8.33 7.00 22.56
C VAL A 167 -9.28 7.81 23.44
N PHE A 168 -10.10 8.70 22.85
CA PHE A 168 -11.11 9.49 23.56
C PHE A 168 -12.53 8.93 23.42
N GLY A 169 -12.68 7.71 22.87
CA GLY A 169 -13.96 7.07 22.61
C GLY A 169 -14.36 7.12 21.13
N LYS A 170 -15.65 7.00 20.83
CA LYS A 170 -16.13 7.01 19.45
C LYS A 170 -16.25 8.44 18.94
N GLU A 171 -15.54 8.75 17.86
CA GLU A 171 -15.58 10.05 17.18
C GLU A 171 -16.13 9.91 15.76
N ALA A 172 -16.84 10.94 15.29
CA ALA A 172 -17.34 11.01 13.91
C ALA A 172 -16.51 12.02 13.13
N ILE A 173 -15.60 11.55 12.28
CA ILE A 173 -14.67 12.36 11.50
C ILE A 173 -15.31 12.70 10.15
N PRO A 174 -15.50 13.98 9.79
CA PRO A 174 -15.96 14.36 8.45
C PRO A 174 -15.01 13.81 7.39
N LEU A 175 -15.54 13.28 6.29
CA LEU A 175 -14.72 12.70 5.24
C LEU A 175 -13.77 13.72 4.62
N ALA A 176 -14.22 14.97 4.46
CA ALA A 176 -13.40 16.10 4.04
C ALA A 176 -12.18 16.38 4.95
N GLU A 177 -12.22 15.98 6.23
CA GLU A 177 -11.13 16.13 7.19
C GLU A 177 -10.34 14.82 7.41
N LEU A 178 -10.72 13.70 6.76
CA LEU A 178 -10.10 12.39 6.96
C LEU A 178 -8.59 12.42 6.73
N GLY A 179 -8.13 13.01 5.63
CA GLY A 179 -6.69 13.13 5.35
C GLY A 179 -5.94 14.00 6.37
N LYS A 180 -6.60 14.91 7.08
CA LYS A 180 -5.98 15.64 8.19
C LYS A 180 -5.96 14.79 9.45
N PHE A 181 -7.04 14.09 9.76
CA PHE A 181 -7.08 13.15 10.87
C PHE A 181 -5.96 12.12 10.77
N MET A 182 -5.84 11.46 9.62
CA MET A 182 -4.87 10.37 9.40
C MET A 182 -3.42 10.81 9.64
N ARG A 183 -3.07 12.04 9.24
CA ARG A 183 -1.72 12.58 9.42
C ARG A 183 -1.32 12.86 10.86
N TYR A 184 -2.31 13.16 11.71
CA TYR A 184 -2.05 13.62 13.08
C TYR A 184 -2.58 12.69 14.18
N ASN A 185 -3.24 11.61 13.78
CA ASN A 185 -3.90 10.66 14.68
C ASN A 185 -3.71 9.23 14.19
N GLY A 186 -2.53 8.91 13.65
CA GLY A 186 -2.17 7.54 13.31
C GLY A 186 -2.08 6.67 14.56
N HIS A 187 -2.89 5.62 14.65
CA HIS A 187 -2.83 4.67 15.75
C HIS A 187 -2.93 3.25 15.20
N SER A 188 -2.10 2.36 15.72
CA SER A 188 -1.93 0.98 15.25
C SER A 188 -3.21 0.14 15.23
N GLU A 189 -4.20 0.51 16.05
CA GLU A 189 -5.49 -0.17 16.18
C GLU A 189 -6.66 0.58 15.57
N TYR A 190 -6.45 1.79 15.03
CA TYR A 190 -7.58 2.51 14.43
C TYR A 190 -8.02 1.78 13.17
N LEU A 191 -9.33 1.59 13.06
CA LEU A 191 -9.98 1.00 11.90
C LEU A 191 -10.78 2.08 11.18
N LEU A 192 -10.46 2.29 9.90
CA LEU A 192 -11.27 3.11 9.01
C LEU A 192 -12.41 2.26 8.46
N ASP A 193 -13.48 2.12 9.25
CA ASP A 193 -14.62 1.25 8.92
C ASP A 193 -15.65 1.97 8.02
N PHE A 194 -15.63 1.63 6.73
CA PHE A 194 -16.54 2.19 5.72
C PHE A 194 -17.85 1.39 5.57
N ASN A 195 -18.09 0.32 6.36
CA ASN A 195 -19.29 -0.53 6.27
C ASN A 195 -20.61 0.19 6.60
N VAL A 196 -20.56 1.38 7.19
CA VAL A 196 -21.77 2.17 7.52
C VAL A 196 -22.42 2.76 6.24
N PHE A 197 -21.68 2.82 5.14
CA PHE A 197 -22.19 3.25 3.85
C PHE A 197 -22.68 2.03 3.08
N SER A 198 -23.82 2.13 2.38
CA SER A 198 -24.04 1.19 1.27
C SER A 198 -22.82 1.34 0.37
N MET A 199 -21.94 0.34 0.30
CA MET A 199 -20.59 0.51 -0.27
C MET A 199 -20.66 0.96 -1.74
N LYS A 200 -21.73 0.59 -2.45
CA LYS A 200 -22.08 1.06 -3.81
C LYS A 200 -22.46 2.55 -3.91
N ARG A 201 -22.84 3.19 -2.79
CA ARG A 201 -23.15 4.62 -2.66
C ARG A 201 -22.00 5.41 -2.00
N SER A 202 -20.89 4.75 -1.67
CA SER A 202 -19.71 5.42 -1.17
C SER A 202 -19.20 6.41 -2.21
N VAL A 203 -18.82 7.62 -1.78
CA VAL A 203 -18.21 8.60 -2.67
C VAL A 203 -16.95 8.05 -3.36
N PHE A 204 -16.25 7.12 -2.71
CA PHE A 204 -15.09 6.44 -3.29
C PHE A 204 -15.44 5.55 -4.48
N ALA A 205 -16.65 5.00 -4.55
CA ALA A 205 -17.11 4.24 -5.72
C ALA A 205 -17.27 5.12 -6.97
N THR A 206 -17.34 6.44 -6.81
CA THR A 206 -17.34 7.40 -7.93
C THR A 206 -15.94 7.82 -8.37
N LEU A 207 -14.91 7.44 -7.61
CA LEU A 207 -13.50 7.68 -7.93
C LEU A 207 -12.93 6.48 -8.70
N GLY A 208 -13.47 6.20 -9.89
CA GLY A 208 -12.98 5.14 -10.77
C GLY A 208 -11.50 5.29 -11.14
N GLY A 209 -10.98 6.52 -11.12
CA GLY A 209 -9.69 6.79 -11.72
C GLY A 209 -9.80 6.91 -13.23
N ASP A 210 -8.77 7.50 -13.82
CA ASP A 210 -8.64 7.67 -15.27
C ASP A 210 -7.30 7.01 -15.64
N PRO A 211 -7.27 6.08 -16.60
CA PRO A 211 -6.03 5.43 -17.01
C PRO A 211 -4.96 6.43 -17.48
N HIS A 212 -5.34 7.60 -18.00
CA HIS A 212 -4.42 8.66 -18.40
C HIS A 212 -3.86 9.48 -17.22
N ASP A 213 -4.47 9.39 -16.04
CA ASP A 213 -4.01 10.06 -14.81
C ASP A 213 -3.47 9.08 -13.76
N ALA A 214 -3.36 7.80 -14.13
CA ALA A 214 -3.00 6.72 -13.22
C ALA A 214 -1.67 6.97 -12.53
N VAL A 215 -1.57 6.53 -11.27
CA VAL A 215 -0.34 6.66 -10.48
C VAL A 215 0.03 5.33 -9.86
N ILE A 216 1.26 4.92 -10.13
CA ILE A 216 1.92 3.79 -9.51
C ILE A 216 3.00 4.34 -8.60
N TYR A 217 3.10 3.80 -7.39
CA TYR A 217 4.17 4.17 -6.49
C TYR A 217 5.23 3.09 -6.44
N TYR A 218 6.47 3.44 -6.16
CA TYR A 218 7.49 2.46 -5.80
C TYR A 218 8.09 2.73 -4.43
N SER A 219 8.53 1.65 -3.77
CA SER A 219 9.38 1.71 -2.59
C SER A 219 10.60 0.82 -2.76
N TYR A 220 11.69 1.18 -2.08
CA TYR A 220 12.94 0.45 -2.09
C TYR A 220 13.30 0.00 -0.68
N LEU A 221 13.69 -1.26 -0.53
CA LEU A 221 14.21 -1.83 0.70
C LEU A 221 15.47 -2.65 0.42
N GLU A 222 16.42 -2.59 1.34
CA GLU A 222 17.62 -3.43 1.32
C GLU A 222 17.43 -4.59 2.30
N ASP A 223 17.96 -5.74 1.93
CA ASP A 223 18.18 -6.81 2.88
C ASP A 223 19.38 -6.41 3.76
N PRO A 224 19.23 -6.33 5.10
CA PRO A 224 20.32 -5.94 5.98
C PRO A 224 21.51 -6.91 5.92
N ASP A 225 21.25 -8.20 5.65
CA ASP A 225 22.23 -9.28 5.82
C ASP A 225 22.87 -9.73 4.51
N SER A 226 22.51 -9.12 3.38
CA SER A 226 23.07 -9.44 2.07
C SER A 226 23.12 -8.22 1.13
N ASP A 227 23.54 -8.41 -0.12
CA ASP A 227 23.42 -7.40 -1.18
C ASP A 227 22.05 -7.42 -1.87
N ARG A 228 21.14 -8.27 -1.39
CA ARG A 228 19.78 -8.37 -1.91
C ARG A 228 19.01 -7.08 -1.64
N PHE A 229 18.22 -6.65 -2.62
CA PHE A 229 17.35 -5.49 -2.47
C PHE A 229 16.06 -5.69 -3.26
N PHE A 230 15.08 -4.85 -2.95
CA PHE A 230 13.71 -5.02 -3.42
C PHE A 230 13.15 -3.70 -3.92
N ILE A 231 12.53 -3.73 -5.11
CA ILE A 231 11.68 -2.64 -5.61
C ILE A 231 10.25 -3.14 -5.56
N THR A 232 9.40 -2.50 -4.76
CA THR A 232 7.97 -2.81 -4.71
C THR A 232 7.19 -1.75 -5.47
N TYR A 233 6.38 -2.15 -6.44
CA TYR A 233 5.42 -1.30 -7.13
C TYR A 233 4.05 -1.45 -6.48
N HIS A 234 3.44 -0.33 -6.09
CA HIS A 234 2.18 -0.26 -5.37
C HIS A 234 1.12 0.43 -6.22
N GLN A 235 -0.01 -0.24 -6.36
CA GLN A 235 -1.23 0.27 -6.93
C GLN A 235 -2.20 0.60 -5.80
N ILE A 236 -2.85 1.75 -5.89
CA ILE A 236 -3.80 2.21 -4.88
C ILE A 236 -5.10 2.50 -5.61
N TYR A 237 -6.18 1.86 -5.20
CA TYR A 237 -7.50 2.04 -5.79
C TYR A 237 -8.42 2.70 -4.78
N ALA A 238 -9.28 3.61 -5.24
CA ALA A 238 -10.27 4.21 -4.37
C ALA A 238 -11.34 3.20 -3.94
N TYR A 239 -11.67 2.27 -4.84
CA TYR A 239 -12.75 1.33 -4.66
C TYR A 239 -12.54 0.06 -5.47
N ASP A 240 -12.90 -1.06 -4.88
CA ASP A 240 -12.97 -2.39 -5.48
C ASP A 240 -14.45 -2.80 -5.52
N THR A 241 -14.94 -3.21 -6.69
CA THR A 241 -16.35 -3.55 -6.87
C THR A 241 -16.69 -4.98 -6.47
N LYS A 242 -15.69 -5.87 -6.46
CA LYS A 242 -15.76 -7.32 -6.63
C LYS A 242 -16.69 -7.76 -7.77
N THR A 243 -16.31 -8.77 -8.52
CA THR A 243 -17.13 -9.30 -9.64
C THR A 243 -17.81 -10.63 -9.27
N GLY A 244 -18.71 -11.11 -10.15
CA GLY A 244 -19.36 -12.42 -9.99
C GLY A 244 -20.28 -12.57 -8.77
N LEU A 245 -20.21 -13.73 -8.10
CA LEU A 245 -21.07 -14.08 -6.96
C LEU A 245 -20.87 -13.13 -5.76
N ALA A 246 -19.67 -12.58 -5.58
CA ALA A 246 -19.35 -11.58 -4.56
C ALA A 246 -20.16 -10.29 -4.77
N ARG A 247 -20.27 -9.84 -6.03
CA ARG A 247 -21.09 -8.67 -6.41
C ARG A 247 -22.59 -8.87 -6.12
N ILE A 248 -23.09 -10.09 -6.33
CA ILE A 248 -24.49 -10.47 -6.16
C ILE A 248 -24.84 -10.61 -4.67
N THR A 249 -23.93 -11.17 -3.88
CA THR A 249 -24.11 -11.35 -2.43
C THR A 249 -23.76 -10.11 -1.61
N ASN A 250 -23.21 -9.06 -2.27
CA ASN A 250 -22.73 -7.83 -1.64
C ASN A 250 -21.69 -8.09 -0.52
N ILE A 251 -20.91 -9.16 -0.70
CA ILE A 251 -19.79 -9.53 0.16
C ILE A 251 -18.52 -9.05 -0.55
N GLY A 252 -17.76 -8.15 0.08
CA GLY A 252 -16.38 -7.83 -0.30
C GLY A 252 -16.09 -6.62 -1.21
N PRO A 253 -17.04 -5.85 -1.81
CA PRO A 253 -16.68 -4.57 -2.40
C PRO A 253 -16.13 -3.65 -1.31
N HIS A 254 -15.05 -2.92 -1.55
CA HIS A 254 -14.47 -2.12 -0.49
C HIS A 254 -13.83 -0.82 -0.93
N VAL A 255 -13.72 0.08 0.03
CA VAL A 255 -13.02 1.36 -0.07
C VAL A 255 -11.56 1.13 0.27
N PHE A 256 -10.67 1.74 -0.52
CA PHE A 256 -9.21 1.69 -0.34
C PHE A 256 -8.65 0.28 -0.52
N ASP A 257 -8.63 -0.12 -1.78
CA ASP A 257 -7.92 -1.32 -2.19
C ASP A 257 -6.48 -0.98 -2.59
N ARG A 258 -5.59 -1.95 -2.47
CA ARG A 258 -4.18 -1.80 -2.82
C ARG A 258 -3.60 -3.12 -3.25
N GLU A 259 -2.72 -3.02 -4.22
CA GLU A 259 -2.06 -4.17 -4.79
C GLU A 259 -0.58 -3.89 -4.98
N SER A 260 0.24 -4.93 -4.90
CA SER A 260 1.68 -4.73 -5.05
C SER A 260 2.39 -5.92 -5.68
N MET A 261 3.44 -5.58 -6.42
CA MET A 261 4.40 -6.52 -6.99
C MET A 261 5.79 -6.12 -6.51
N ILE A 262 6.62 -7.09 -6.17
CA ILE A 262 8.01 -6.88 -5.75
C ILE A 262 8.95 -7.45 -6.81
N LEU A 263 9.93 -6.69 -7.26
CA LEU A 263 11.10 -7.22 -7.95
C LEU A 263 12.21 -7.50 -6.93
N VAL A 264 12.78 -8.70 -7.02
CA VAL A 264 13.85 -9.17 -6.16
C VAL A 264 15.16 -9.13 -6.93
N PHE A 265 16.17 -8.48 -6.36
CA PHE A 265 17.49 -8.35 -6.95
C PHE A 265 18.52 -9.00 -6.04
N GLU A 266 19.22 -10.03 -6.52
CA GLU A 266 20.23 -10.77 -5.75
C GLU A 266 21.61 -10.09 -5.90
N GLY A 267 21.69 -8.80 -5.54
CA GLY A 267 22.91 -8.00 -5.65
C GLY A 267 23.28 -7.51 -7.05
N SER A 268 22.60 -7.98 -8.10
CA SER A 268 22.76 -7.50 -9.48
C SER A 268 21.79 -6.35 -9.80
N GLU A 269 22.01 -5.66 -10.92
CA GLU A 269 21.05 -4.68 -11.45
C GLU A 269 19.88 -5.32 -12.20
N ARG A 270 19.87 -6.65 -12.41
CA ARG A 270 18.77 -7.35 -13.07
C ARG A 270 17.95 -8.13 -12.03
N PRO A 271 16.62 -8.04 -12.04
CA PRO A 271 15.82 -8.77 -11.08
C PRO A 271 15.93 -10.28 -11.35
N SER A 272 16.08 -11.08 -10.30
CA SER A 272 16.08 -12.55 -10.38
C SER A 272 14.66 -13.09 -10.52
N SER A 273 13.72 -12.44 -9.84
CA SER A 273 12.33 -12.89 -9.75
C SER A 273 11.40 -11.72 -9.44
N MET A 274 10.12 -11.94 -9.69
CA MET A 274 9.03 -11.08 -9.25
C MET A 274 8.15 -11.81 -8.25
N ILE A 275 7.74 -11.12 -7.19
CA ILE A 275 6.74 -11.58 -6.24
C ILE A 275 5.43 -10.86 -6.52
N ILE A 276 4.40 -11.62 -6.86
CA ILE A 276 3.06 -11.11 -7.15
C ILE A 276 2.16 -11.43 -5.97
N SER A 277 1.51 -10.40 -5.41
CA SER A 277 0.49 -10.54 -4.36
C SER A 277 -0.88 -10.23 -4.93
N GLY A 278 -1.91 -10.86 -4.38
CA GLY A 278 -3.29 -10.49 -4.72
C GLY A 278 -4.34 -10.98 -3.74
N HIS A 279 -4.02 -11.93 -2.84
CA HIS A 279 -4.99 -12.49 -1.90
C HIS A 279 -4.36 -12.83 -0.54
N LEU A 280 -5.20 -13.06 0.46
CA LEU A 280 -4.76 -13.39 1.81
C LEU A 280 -4.10 -14.78 1.87
N GLU A 281 -3.15 -14.94 2.78
CA GLU A 281 -2.67 -16.27 3.16
C GLU A 281 -3.84 -17.16 3.58
N ASN A 282 -3.80 -18.43 3.17
CA ASN A 282 -4.86 -19.44 3.31
C ASN A 282 -6.05 -19.32 2.36
N GLN A 283 -6.14 -18.26 1.54
CA GLN A 283 -7.07 -18.25 0.41
C GLN A 283 -6.47 -19.06 -0.75
N THR A 284 -7.01 -20.25 -1.00
CA THR A 284 -6.54 -21.08 -2.12
C THR A 284 -6.96 -20.47 -3.44
N ILE A 285 -5.96 -20.17 -4.27
CA ILE A 285 -6.12 -19.75 -5.65
C ILE A 285 -5.83 -20.95 -6.54
N ALA A 286 -6.61 -21.10 -7.59
CA ALA A 286 -6.44 -22.12 -8.61
C ALA A 286 -6.43 -21.49 -10.00
N PHE A 287 -5.50 -21.91 -10.83
CA PHE A 287 -5.42 -21.56 -12.25
C PHE A 287 -5.63 -22.83 -13.10
N LEU A 288 -6.21 -22.69 -14.29
CA LEU A 288 -6.39 -23.79 -15.26
C LEU A 288 -7.12 -25.01 -14.71
N LYS A 289 -8.35 -24.85 -14.22
CA LYS A 289 -9.13 -25.96 -13.62
C LYS A 289 -8.39 -26.69 -12.48
N ASN A 290 -7.58 -25.98 -11.70
CA ASN A 290 -6.79 -26.49 -10.57
C ASN A 290 -5.48 -27.19 -10.93
N LEU A 291 -4.93 -26.99 -12.13
CA LEU A 291 -3.61 -27.50 -12.48
C LEU A 291 -2.50 -26.87 -11.63
N LYS A 292 -2.60 -25.56 -11.40
CA LYS A 292 -1.77 -24.84 -10.43
C LYS A 292 -2.64 -24.39 -9.27
N ARG A 293 -2.18 -24.63 -8.04
CA ARG A 293 -2.87 -24.21 -6.81
C ARG A 293 -1.86 -23.71 -5.79
N TRP A 294 -2.18 -22.61 -5.14
CA TRP A 294 -1.39 -22.07 -4.04
C TRP A 294 -2.29 -21.40 -3.01
N SER A 295 -1.81 -21.30 -1.78
CA SER A 295 -2.52 -20.70 -0.65
C SER A 295 -1.65 -19.73 0.15
N GLN A 296 -0.44 -19.46 -0.33
CA GLN A 296 0.53 -18.56 0.31
C GLN A 296 0.15 -17.07 0.11
N GLY A 297 -0.91 -16.77 -0.64
CA GLY A 297 -1.34 -15.40 -0.98
C GLY A 297 -0.44 -14.68 -1.98
N ARG A 298 0.72 -15.28 -2.31
CA ARG A 298 1.77 -14.70 -3.15
C ARG A 298 2.50 -15.75 -3.98
N LEU A 299 2.96 -15.33 -5.15
CA LEU A 299 3.67 -16.15 -6.14
C LEU A 299 5.06 -15.58 -6.40
N ARG A 300 6.08 -16.44 -6.49
CA ARG A 300 7.40 -16.10 -7.04
C ARG A 300 7.47 -16.57 -8.48
N VAL A 301 7.70 -15.64 -9.40
CA VAL A 301 7.84 -15.93 -10.84
C VAL A 301 9.28 -15.61 -11.24
N PRO A 302 10.01 -16.54 -11.87
CA PRO A 302 11.33 -16.27 -12.39
C PRO A 302 11.29 -15.15 -13.43
N PHE A 303 12.11 -14.10 -13.24
CA PHE A 303 12.02 -12.91 -14.10
C PHE A 303 12.56 -13.19 -15.50
N ASP A 304 13.66 -13.97 -15.61
CA ASP A 304 14.36 -14.26 -16.86
C ASP A 304 13.89 -15.54 -17.57
N ASP A 305 12.84 -16.22 -17.07
CA ASP A 305 12.24 -17.31 -17.83
C ASP A 305 11.67 -16.75 -19.15
N PRO A 306 11.98 -17.35 -20.32
CA PRO A 306 11.51 -16.87 -21.61
C PRO A 306 9.98 -16.87 -21.77
N ARG A 307 9.26 -17.56 -20.89
CA ARG A 307 7.79 -17.63 -20.86
C ARG A 307 7.16 -16.56 -19.97
N THR A 308 7.96 -15.89 -19.13
CA THR A 308 7.51 -14.72 -18.39
C THR A 308 7.22 -13.58 -19.37
N LEU A 309 5.97 -13.11 -19.38
CA LEU A 309 5.50 -12.13 -20.35
C LEU A 309 6.17 -10.76 -20.10
N LYS A 310 7.01 -10.32 -21.05
CA LYS A 310 7.76 -9.07 -20.96
C LYS A 310 7.84 -8.34 -22.31
N LEU A 311 7.78 -7.01 -22.28
CA LEU A 311 8.22 -6.14 -23.37
C LEU A 311 9.55 -5.49 -22.96
N GLY A 312 10.66 -5.99 -23.50
CA GLY A 312 12.01 -5.65 -23.01
C GLY A 312 12.21 -6.06 -21.55
N ASP A 313 12.62 -5.10 -20.72
CA ASP A 313 12.80 -5.28 -19.28
C ASP A 313 11.51 -5.02 -18.47
N HIS A 314 10.36 -4.78 -19.13
CA HIS A 314 9.08 -4.49 -18.47
C HIS A 314 8.19 -5.73 -18.43
N ALA A 315 7.92 -6.25 -17.23
CA ALA A 315 6.98 -7.35 -17.03
C ALA A 315 5.53 -6.91 -17.28
N VAL A 316 4.75 -7.76 -17.95
CA VAL A 316 3.31 -7.55 -18.15
C VAL A 316 2.55 -8.28 -17.05
N ILE A 317 1.81 -7.53 -16.25
CA ILE A 317 1.06 -8.05 -15.10
C ILE A 317 -0.43 -7.98 -15.40
N ALA A 318 -1.11 -9.11 -15.30
CA ALA A 318 -2.56 -9.18 -15.47
C ALA A 318 -3.25 -8.75 -14.18
N VAL A 319 -4.25 -7.88 -14.30
CA VAL A 319 -5.01 -7.33 -13.18
C VAL A 319 -6.41 -7.95 -13.16
N GLY A 320 -6.83 -8.45 -12.00
CA GLY A 320 -8.14 -9.07 -11.77
C GLY A 320 -9.30 -8.09 -11.91
N GLU A 321 -10.29 -8.44 -12.72
CA GLU A 321 -11.47 -7.63 -13.00
C GLU A 321 -12.26 -7.33 -11.72
N GLY A 322 -12.23 -6.06 -11.33
CA GLY A 322 -12.92 -5.50 -10.19
C GLY A 322 -12.38 -5.93 -8.83
N SER A 323 -11.45 -6.89 -8.74
CA SER A 323 -10.76 -7.30 -7.51
C SER A 323 -9.34 -6.75 -7.40
N HIS A 324 -8.79 -6.28 -8.52
CA HIS A 324 -7.44 -5.77 -8.74
C HIS A 324 -6.27 -6.69 -8.41
N ALA A 325 -6.51 -7.86 -7.82
CA ALA A 325 -5.51 -8.87 -7.56
C ALA A 325 -4.60 -9.08 -8.77
N LEU A 326 -3.29 -9.14 -8.53
CA LEU A 326 -2.30 -9.24 -9.59
C LEU A 326 -1.99 -10.71 -9.91
N TYR A 327 -1.74 -10.96 -11.20
CA TYR A 327 -1.52 -12.29 -11.72
C TYR A 327 -0.36 -12.34 -12.72
N PRO A 328 0.37 -13.47 -12.79
CA PRO A 328 1.54 -13.61 -13.67
C PRO A 328 1.19 -13.68 -15.15
N THR A 329 -0.07 -13.99 -15.48
CA THR A 329 -0.56 -14.09 -16.86
C THR A 329 -2.06 -13.85 -16.91
N SER A 330 -2.56 -13.45 -18.07
CA SER A 330 -4.01 -13.33 -18.27
C SER A 330 -4.71 -14.68 -18.24
N GLY A 331 -5.95 -14.69 -17.75
CA GLY A 331 -6.77 -15.91 -17.70
C GLY A 331 -7.89 -15.88 -16.67
N GLU A 332 -8.53 -17.04 -16.48
CA GLU A 332 -9.55 -17.27 -15.46
C GLU A 332 -8.91 -17.94 -14.22
N TYR A 333 -9.06 -17.29 -13.07
CA TYR A 333 -8.59 -17.75 -11.76
C TYR A 333 -9.77 -18.10 -10.87
N GLN A 334 -9.67 -19.21 -10.14
CA GLN A 334 -10.69 -19.66 -9.20
C GLN A 334 -10.22 -19.43 -7.76
N LEU A 335 -11.07 -18.78 -6.96
CA LEU A 335 -10.83 -18.42 -5.57
C LEU A 335 -11.96 -18.97 -4.71
N SER A 336 -11.79 -20.17 -4.16
CA SER A 336 -12.89 -20.87 -3.47
C SER A 336 -14.14 -20.99 -4.37
N LEU A 337 -15.23 -20.27 -4.05
CA LEU A 337 -16.49 -20.19 -4.82
C LEU A 337 -16.51 -19.07 -5.87
N LEU A 338 -15.50 -18.21 -5.90
CA LEU A 338 -15.39 -17.07 -6.81
C LEU A 338 -14.54 -17.41 -8.04
N ARG A 339 -14.79 -16.67 -9.11
CA ARG A 339 -14.02 -16.70 -10.36
C ARG A 339 -13.66 -15.29 -10.72
N GLU A 340 -12.40 -15.08 -11.02
CA GLU A 340 -11.84 -13.80 -11.43
C GLU A 340 -11.25 -13.94 -12.84
N ILE A 341 -11.49 -12.94 -13.68
CA ILE A 341 -10.85 -12.81 -14.99
C ILE A 341 -9.74 -11.78 -14.80
N ALA A 342 -8.51 -12.10 -15.21
CA ALA A 342 -7.39 -11.18 -15.11
C ALA A 342 -6.86 -10.80 -16.50
N GLY A 343 -6.67 -9.51 -16.74
CA GLY A 343 -6.18 -8.95 -18.00
C GLY A 343 -7.06 -9.27 -19.22
N HIS A 344 -6.42 -9.40 -20.39
CA HIS A 344 -7.10 -9.75 -21.64
C HIS A 344 -7.16 -11.28 -21.80
N VAL A 345 -8.37 -11.81 -21.93
CA VAL A 345 -8.59 -13.24 -22.16
C VAL A 345 -9.32 -13.42 -23.48
N ASP A 346 -8.65 -14.04 -24.45
CA ASP A 346 -9.26 -14.44 -25.73
C ASP A 346 -10.51 -15.30 -25.47
N GLY A 347 -11.59 -15.04 -26.22
CA GLY A 347 -12.86 -15.76 -26.09
C GLY A 347 -12.74 -17.27 -26.28
N THR A 348 -11.69 -17.75 -26.95
CA THR A 348 -11.35 -19.19 -27.07
C THR A 348 -10.92 -19.81 -25.75
N LEU A 349 -10.28 -19.05 -24.86
CA LEU A 349 -9.93 -19.46 -23.50
C LEU A 349 -11.13 -19.38 -22.54
N LEU A 350 -12.21 -18.69 -22.93
CA LEU A 350 -13.46 -18.55 -22.18
C LEU A 350 -14.49 -19.56 -22.68
N ARG A 351 -14.69 -20.66 -21.93
CA ARG A 351 -15.63 -21.78 -22.21
C ARG A 351 -16.83 -21.41 -23.12
N GLY A 352 -16.65 -21.54 -24.44
CA GLY A 352 -17.72 -21.51 -25.44
C GLY A 352 -18.39 -20.15 -25.69
N ARG A 353 -17.71 -19.01 -25.47
CA ARG A 353 -18.26 -17.68 -25.84
C ARG A 353 -17.28 -16.85 -26.66
N GLY A 354 -17.46 -16.92 -27.98
CA GLY A 354 -17.34 -15.75 -28.86
C GLY A 354 -15.94 -15.36 -29.30
N GLN A 355 -15.94 -14.47 -30.28
CA GLN A 355 -14.85 -14.03 -31.15
C GLN A 355 -13.62 -13.51 -30.39
N ARG A 356 -12.46 -13.53 -31.08
CA ARG A 356 -11.32 -12.67 -30.72
C ARG A 356 -11.84 -11.25 -30.53
N HIS A 357 -11.66 -10.72 -29.33
CA HIS A 357 -11.83 -9.30 -29.08
C HIS A 357 -10.45 -8.67 -29.17
N ASP A 358 -10.33 -7.53 -29.85
CA ASP A 358 -9.06 -6.80 -29.87
C ASP A 358 -8.75 -6.26 -28.47
N ILE A 359 -7.46 -6.16 -28.14
CA ILE A 359 -7.01 -5.46 -26.94
C ILE A 359 -7.24 -3.97 -27.16
N LEU A 360 -7.96 -3.33 -26.24
CA LEU A 360 -8.21 -1.88 -26.31
C LEU A 360 -7.07 -1.12 -25.60
N PRO A 361 -6.63 0.04 -26.11
CA PRO A 361 -5.55 0.82 -25.48
C PRO A 361 -5.80 1.16 -24.01
N GLU A 362 -7.04 1.48 -23.63
CA GLU A 362 -7.41 1.79 -22.24
C GLU A 362 -7.28 0.61 -21.27
N GLN A 363 -7.13 -0.63 -21.76
CA GLN A 363 -6.86 -1.79 -20.93
C GLN A 363 -5.40 -1.88 -20.49
N VAL A 364 -4.52 -1.06 -21.05
CA VAL A 364 -3.08 -1.15 -20.81
C VAL A 364 -2.59 0.14 -20.17
N LEU A 365 -1.81 0.00 -19.10
CA LEU A 365 -1.05 1.11 -18.52
C LEU A 365 0.44 0.86 -18.75
N LEU A 366 1.07 1.72 -19.54
CA LEU A 366 2.50 1.68 -19.82
C LEU A 366 3.32 2.42 -18.75
N PRO A 367 4.52 1.93 -18.42
CA PRO A 367 5.47 2.69 -17.62
C PRO A 367 5.97 3.94 -18.35
N PRO A 368 6.44 4.98 -17.64
CA PRO A 368 6.99 6.21 -18.24
C PRO A 368 8.10 6.00 -19.26
N ALA A 369 8.87 4.91 -19.12
CA ALA A 369 9.96 4.55 -20.03
C ALA A 369 9.45 4.11 -21.41
N LEU A 370 8.20 3.65 -21.52
CA LEU A 370 7.58 3.21 -22.78
C LEU A 370 6.65 4.30 -23.30
N ARG A 371 7.01 4.88 -24.45
CA ARG A 371 6.24 5.94 -25.10
C ARG A 371 5.15 5.38 -26.00
N SER A 372 3.97 5.96 -25.93
CA SER A 372 2.85 5.69 -26.82
C SER A 372 1.96 6.92 -26.95
N GLN A 373 1.39 7.13 -28.14
CA GLN A 373 0.33 8.12 -28.36
C GLN A 373 -1.07 7.53 -28.18
N ARG A 374 -1.19 6.20 -28.14
CA ARG A 374 -2.48 5.49 -28.10
C ARG A 374 -2.75 4.87 -26.75
N VAL A 375 -1.72 4.28 -26.15
CA VAL A 375 -1.84 3.56 -24.88
C VAL A 375 -1.51 4.53 -23.73
N PRO A 376 -2.36 4.62 -22.69
CA PRO A 376 -2.09 5.43 -21.52
C PRO A 376 -0.76 5.09 -20.83
N THR A 377 -0.03 6.12 -20.40
CA THR A 377 1.18 5.99 -19.59
C THR A 377 0.88 6.46 -18.17
N TYR A 378 1.17 5.63 -17.16
CA TYR A 378 1.00 6.03 -15.77
C TYR A 378 2.15 6.89 -15.27
N ARG A 379 1.91 7.64 -14.19
CA ARG A 379 3.00 8.33 -13.45
C ARG A 379 3.61 7.39 -12.43
N LEU A 380 4.94 7.28 -12.43
CA LEU A 380 5.69 6.51 -11.45
C LEU A 380 6.25 7.45 -10.38
N ASN A 381 5.86 7.25 -9.11
CA ASN A 381 6.26 8.11 -8.00
C ASN A 381 6.95 7.31 -6.88
N ALA A 382 8.00 7.85 -6.26
CA ALA A 382 8.52 7.27 -5.03
C ALA A 382 7.53 7.45 -3.87
N PHE A 383 7.33 6.40 -3.05
CA PHE A 383 6.61 6.53 -1.78
C PHE A 383 7.36 7.38 -0.76
N GLY A 384 8.69 7.45 -0.84
CA GLY A 384 9.52 8.26 0.05
C GLY A 384 9.43 7.83 1.51
N LEU A 385 9.56 6.52 1.76
CA LEU A 385 9.45 5.90 3.10
C LEU A 385 10.48 6.44 4.10
N ASP A 386 11.64 6.84 3.60
CA ASP A 386 12.74 7.49 4.30
C ASP A 386 12.38 8.90 4.84
N HIS A 387 11.38 9.59 4.27
CA HIS A 387 10.97 10.94 4.68
C HIS A 387 9.49 11.07 5.00
N LEU A 388 8.91 10.08 5.69
CA LEU A 388 7.54 10.19 6.17
C LEU A 388 7.41 11.26 7.26
N THR A 389 6.53 12.23 7.04
CA THR A 389 6.20 13.30 7.99
C THR A 389 4.70 13.57 7.97
N SER A 390 4.15 14.13 9.05
CA SER A 390 2.71 14.47 9.12
C SER A 390 2.34 15.68 8.24
N ARG A 391 3.32 16.36 7.66
CA ARG A 391 3.14 17.66 6.99
C ARG A 391 3.13 17.51 5.48
N ILE A 392 2.07 18.02 4.86
CA ILE A 392 2.03 18.22 3.41
C ILE A 392 2.76 19.53 3.13
N HIS A 393 3.97 19.44 2.61
CA HIS A 393 4.80 20.56 2.19
C HIS A 393 5.35 20.28 0.81
N LYS A 394 5.67 21.31 0.03
CA LYS A 394 6.39 21.11 -1.22
C LYS A 394 7.72 20.45 -0.89
N ASP A 395 7.96 19.32 -1.53
CA ASP A 395 9.23 18.62 -1.42
C ASP A 395 10.21 19.24 -2.43
N PRO A 396 11.39 19.73 -1.99
CA PRO A 396 12.40 20.22 -2.91
C PRO A 396 12.93 19.15 -3.87
N GLU A 397 12.79 17.87 -3.54
CA GLU A 397 13.19 16.73 -4.39
C GLU A 397 12.03 16.22 -5.27
N GLY A 398 10.92 16.97 -5.36
CA GLY A 398 9.81 16.67 -6.27
C GLY A 398 8.93 15.48 -5.88
N ARG A 399 9.23 14.80 -4.77
CA ARG A 399 8.46 13.66 -4.25
C ARG A 399 7.01 14.07 -3.92
N ASP A 400 6.08 13.11 -3.96
CA ASP A 400 4.65 13.37 -3.69
C ASP A 400 4.46 13.90 -2.25
N PRO A 401 3.97 15.15 -2.05
CA PRO A 401 3.76 15.71 -0.72
C PRO A 401 2.62 15.04 0.04
N TYR A 402 1.78 14.25 -0.63
CA TYR A 402 0.68 13.51 -0.05
C TYR A 402 1.10 12.17 0.57
N ARG A 403 2.38 11.77 0.45
CA ARG A 403 2.97 10.68 1.24
C ARG A 403 2.80 10.88 2.75
N ALA A 404 2.54 12.10 3.19
CA ALA A 404 2.20 12.39 4.57
C ALA A 404 1.02 11.55 5.10
N PHE A 405 0.11 11.07 4.25
CA PHE A 405 -0.97 10.18 4.67
C PHE A 405 -0.47 8.79 5.11
N LEU A 406 0.70 8.36 4.61
CA LEU A 406 1.32 7.08 4.94
C LEU A 406 1.85 7.02 6.39
N VAL A 407 1.87 8.13 7.13
CA VAL A 407 2.18 8.10 8.58
C VAL A 407 1.09 7.41 9.41
N PHE A 408 -0.10 7.20 8.84
CA PHE A 408 -1.20 6.54 9.54
C PHE A 408 -0.90 5.04 9.69
N SER A 409 -0.86 4.56 10.93
CA SER A 409 -0.48 3.19 11.26
C SER A 409 -1.64 2.22 11.52
N GLY A 410 -2.87 2.68 11.36
CA GLY A 410 -4.06 1.85 11.53
C GLY A 410 -4.43 1.05 10.28
N TYR A 411 -5.58 0.38 10.34
CA TYR A 411 -6.15 -0.42 9.28
C TYR A 411 -6.99 0.46 8.33
N TRP A 412 -6.63 0.46 7.05
CA TRP A 412 -7.39 1.03 5.95
C TRP A 412 -8.09 -0.12 5.22
N VAL A 413 -9.07 -0.78 5.84
CA VAL A 413 -9.64 -2.03 5.30
C VAL A 413 -11.12 -2.21 5.62
N ASP A 414 -11.74 -3.04 4.78
CA ASP A 414 -13.15 -3.45 4.74
C ASP A 414 -13.62 -4.34 5.89
N VAL A 415 -12.90 -5.42 6.21
CA VAL A 415 -13.45 -6.51 7.04
C VAL A 415 -12.54 -6.81 8.22
N ALA A 416 -12.78 -6.23 9.40
CA ALA A 416 -11.94 -6.43 10.60
C ALA A 416 -11.51 -7.91 10.81
N GLY A 417 -10.21 -8.18 10.75
CA GLY A 417 -9.63 -9.51 10.92
C GLY A 417 -8.14 -9.45 11.26
N THR A 418 -7.62 -10.48 11.90
CA THR A 418 -6.20 -10.58 12.33
C THR A 418 -5.22 -10.66 11.16
N GLN A 419 -5.71 -11.04 9.97
CA GLN A 419 -4.93 -11.12 8.74
C GLN A 419 -5.07 -9.90 7.81
N ASN A 420 -5.86 -8.89 8.20
CA ASN A 420 -5.98 -7.71 7.36
C ASN A 420 -4.66 -6.98 7.27
N ALA A 421 -4.21 -6.75 6.04
CA ALA A 421 -3.04 -5.95 5.82
C ALA A 421 -3.35 -4.48 6.18
N ARG A 422 -2.39 -3.81 6.82
CA ARG A 422 -2.40 -2.35 6.99
C ARG A 422 -2.10 -1.69 5.65
N PHE A 423 -2.29 -0.39 5.54
CA PHE A 423 -1.80 0.34 4.37
C PHE A 423 -0.27 0.49 4.46
N PRO A 424 0.46 0.52 3.32
CA PRO A 424 1.86 0.90 3.33
C PRO A 424 2.11 2.18 4.16
N PRO A 425 3.20 2.23 4.93
CA PRO A 425 4.31 1.29 4.90
C PRO A 425 4.23 0.15 5.91
N PHE A 426 3.13 -0.01 6.65
CA PHE A 426 3.11 -0.88 7.84
C PHE A 426 2.58 -2.28 7.54
N THR A 427 2.87 -2.78 6.34
CA THR A 427 2.56 -4.13 5.87
C THR A 427 3.72 -5.07 6.12
N ARG A 428 3.44 -6.38 6.28
CA ARG A 428 4.48 -7.39 6.54
C ARG A 428 5.60 -7.39 5.48
N ASN A 429 5.25 -7.19 4.22
CA ASN A 429 6.23 -7.09 3.12
C ASN A 429 7.13 -5.85 3.19
N LEU A 430 6.84 -4.88 4.05
CA LEU A 430 7.70 -3.71 4.28
C LEU A 430 8.43 -3.79 5.63
N THR A 431 8.05 -4.72 6.51
CA THR A 431 8.68 -4.91 7.83
C THR A 431 9.60 -6.12 7.89
N GLU A 432 9.28 -7.17 7.13
CA GLU A 432 9.93 -8.48 7.13
C GLU A 432 10.10 -8.94 5.67
N ILE A 433 10.63 -8.07 4.80
CA ILE A 433 10.57 -8.30 3.35
C ILE A 433 11.27 -9.59 2.92
N GLY A 434 12.39 -9.96 3.53
CA GLY A 434 13.12 -11.20 3.24
C GLY A 434 12.26 -12.44 3.45
N ASP A 435 11.82 -12.69 4.69
CA ASP A 435 10.92 -13.80 5.04
C ASP A 435 9.62 -13.78 4.23
N TRP A 436 9.09 -12.59 3.97
CA TRP A 436 7.88 -12.44 3.19
C TRP A 436 8.09 -12.90 1.73
N VAL A 437 9.18 -12.47 1.08
CA VAL A 437 9.56 -12.85 -0.29
C VAL A 437 9.89 -14.35 -0.36
N ASP A 438 10.68 -14.86 0.57
CA ASP A 438 11.19 -16.24 0.55
C ASP A 438 10.10 -17.28 0.89
N GLY A 439 9.01 -16.85 1.55
CA GLY A 439 7.83 -17.69 1.79
C GLY A 439 6.83 -17.77 0.64
N ALA A 440 7.14 -17.23 -0.55
CA ALA A 440 6.25 -17.25 -1.71
C ALA A 440 6.17 -18.62 -2.38
N PHE A 441 5.05 -18.90 -3.07
CA PHE A 441 4.90 -20.13 -3.85
C PHE A 441 5.64 -20.01 -5.20
N GLU A 442 6.50 -20.96 -5.51
CA GLU A 442 7.25 -21.00 -6.77
C GLU A 442 6.34 -21.28 -7.97
N TRP A 443 6.26 -20.32 -8.89
CA TRP A 443 5.56 -20.45 -10.16
C TRP A 443 6.50 -20.97 -11.25
N LEU A 444 6.23 -22.19 -11.71
CA LEU A 444 6.92 -22.80 -12.84
C LEU A 444 6.00 -22.84 -14.08
N TRP A 445 6.52 -22.38 -15.21
CA TRP A 445 5.79 -22.30 -16.46
C TRP A 445 5.62 -23.64 -17.19
N ASP A 446 6.34 -24.70 -16.79
CA ASP A 446 6.37 -25.99 -17.49
C ASP A 446 4.99 -26.67 -17.64
N ASP A 447 4.05 -26.36 -16.74
CA ASP A 447 2.70 -26.93 -16.77
C ASP A 447 1.64 -25.94 -17.28
N VAL A 448 2.03 -24.80 -17.86
CA VAL A 448 1.08 -23.86 -18.47
C VAL A 448 0.83 -24.29 -19.93
N PRO A 449 -0.43 -24.53 -20.35
CA PRO A 449 -0.75 -24.96 -21.70
C PRO A 449 -0.36 -23.92 -22.78
N ASP A 450 0.04 -24.41 -23.95
CA ASP A 450 0.47 -23.59 -25.10
C ASP A 450 -0.54 -22.52 -25.51
N GLU A 451 -1.85 -22.79 -25.39
CA GLU A 451 -2.90 -21.82 -25.72
C GLU A 451 -2.82 -20.51 -24.90
N TYR A 452 -2.26 -20.56 -23.68
CA TYR A 452 -1.99 -19.36 -22.88
C TYR A 452 -0.72 -18.63 -23.33
N HIS A 453 0.27 -19.36 -23.84
CA HIS A 453 1.44 -18.78 -24.48
C HIS A 453 1.08 -18.09 -25.81
N ASP A 454 0.11 -18.63 -26.56
CA ASP A 454 -0.41 -17.99 -27.77
C ASP A 454 -1.14 -16.67 -27.45
N ASN A 455 -1.97 -16.64 -26.40
CA ASN A 455 -2.60 -15.41 -25.92
C ASN A 455 -1.56 -14.35 -25.50
N ASN A 456 -0.47 -14.78 -24.87
CA ASN A 456 0.66 -13.92 -24.55
C ASN A 456 1.35 -13.36 -25.80
N GLY A 457 1.42 -14.13 -26.89
CA GLY A 457 1.88 -13.66 -28.20
C GLY A 457 1.05 -12.50 -28.74
N LEU A 458 -0.28 -12.59 -28.67
CA LEU A 458 -1.20 -11.53 -29.09
C LEU A 458 -1.02 -10.25 -28.27
N ILE A 459 -0.83 -10.39 -26.95
CA ILE A 459 -0.56 -9.25 -26.05
C ILE A 459 0.74 -8.56 -26.46
N LEU A 460 1.82 -9.31 -26.73
CA LEU A 460 3.09 -8.73 -27.15
C LEU A 460 3.03 -8.06 -28.51
N GLU A 461 2.30 -8.63 -29.46
CA GLU A 461 2.08 -8.02 -30.77
C GLU A 461 1.40 -6.66 -30.62
N PHE A 462 0.29 -6.61 -29.88
CA PHE A 462 -0.40 -5.35 -29.57
C PHE A 462 0.54 -4.31 -28.93
N LEU A 463 1.33 -4.71 -27.94
CA LEU A 463 2.23 -3.80 -27.23
C LEU A 463 3.32 -3.24 -28.15
N ARG A 464 3.90 -4.07 -29.02
CA ARG A 464 4.93 -3.63 -30.00
C ARG A 464 4.35 -2.68 -31.04
N GLU A 465 3.16 -2.94 -31.54
CA GLU A 465 2.50 -2.08 -32.53
C GLU A 465 2.13 -0.69 -31.98
N ASN A 466 2.00 -0.58 -30.65
CA ASN A 466 1.53 0.64 -29.99
C ASN A 466 2.61 1.31 -29.13
N THR A 467 3.87 0.91 -29.21
CA THR A 467 4.99 1.58 -28.53
C THR A 467 6.01 2.11 -29.54
N GLU A 468 6.55 3.31 -29.29
CA GLU A 468 7.34 4.05 -30.29
C GLU A 468 8.79 3.54 -30.45
N ASP A 469 9.32 2.75 -29.51
CA ASP A 469 10.76 2.49 -29.36
C ASP A 469 11.14 0.99 -29.24
N PHE A 470 10.52 0.09 -30.02
CA PHE A 470 10.90 -1.34 -30.07
C PHE A 470 11.34 -1.86 -31.43
#